data_AF-A0AA38MBS2-F1
#
_entry.id   AF-A0AA38MBS2-F1
#
_cell.length_a   1.000
_cell.length_b   1.000
_cell.length_c   1.000
_cell.angle_alpha   90.00
_cell.angle_beta   90.00
_cell.angle_gamma   90.00
#
_symmetry.space_group_name_H-M   'P 1'
#
loop_
_entity.id
_entity.type
_entity.pdbx_description
1 polymer ?
#
loop_
_entity_poly.entity_id
_entity_poly.type
_entity_poly.pdbx_seq_one_letter_code
_entity_poly.pdbx_strand_id
1 'polypeptide(L)'
;MLVKSYTKDQHMLTITDLKAEDKMNYAAAEKMCSPEVRKMIADNIDNSAGTIAYSKLMYLISAAFLDKTLSIVERVYNIWYCIFLLRIWKKWIKDKDSIQ
;
A
#
# COMPACT_ATOMS: atom_id res chain seq x y z
N MET A 1 -13.30 10.90 -3.50
CA MET A 1 -12.37 10.38 -2.46
C MET A 1 -13.05 9.19 -1.82
N LEU A 2 -12.42 8.01 -1.78
CA LEU A 2 -13.05 6.72 -1.44
C LEU A 2 -13.98 6.79 -0.21
N VAL A 3 -13.48 7.34 0.90
CA VAL A 3 -14.20 7.44 2.20
C VAL A 3 -15.40 8.40 2.18
N LYS A 4 -15.54 9.25 1.15
CA LYS A 4 -16.70 10.12 0.97
C LYS A 4 -17.72 9.55 -0.03
N SER A 5 -17.30 8.61 -0.87
CA SER A 5 -18.09 8.11 -2.01
C SER A 5 -18.65 6.71 -1.77
N TYR A 6 -18.12 5.98 -0.80
CA TYR A 6 -18.47 4.59 -0.48
C TYR A 6 -18.67 4.44 1.03
N THR A 7 -19.39 3.39 1.43
CA THR A 7 -19.71 3.17 2.83
C THR A 7 -18.60 2.40 3.55
N LYS A 8 -18.49 2.64 4.87
CA LYS A 8 -17.41 2.07 5.70
C LYS A 8 -17.35 0.55 5.64
N ASP A 9 -18.46 -0.15 5.52
CA ASP A 9 -18.51 -1.61 5.40
C ASP A 9 -17.78 -2.14 4.16
N GLN A 10 -17.63 -1.32 3.11
CA GLN A 10 -17.00 -1.74 1.85
C GLN A 10 -15.48 -1.60 1.89
N HIS A 11 -14.97 -0.54 2.52
CA HIS A 11 -13.54 -0.22 2.53
C HIS A 11 -12.91 -0.23 3.93
N MET A 12 -13.70 -0.41 4.98
CA MET A 12 -13.33 -0.41 6.40
C MET A 12 -12.78 0.93 6.96
N LEU A 13 -12.25 1.82 6.13
CA LEU A 13 -11.71 3.13 6.52
C LEU A 13 -12.72 4.10 7.15
N THR A 14 -12.20 5.00 7.98
CA THR A 14 -12.88 6.14 8.58
C THR A 14 -12.12 7.42 8.24
N ILE A 15 -12.75 8.59 8.36
CA ILE A 15 -12.09 9.88 8.09
C ILE A 15 -10.86 10.08 8.99
N THR A 16 -10.89 9.55 10.21
CA THR A 16 -9.76 9.61 11.14
C THR A 16 -8.55 8.82 10.66
N ASP A 17 -8.76 7.75 9.89
CA ASP A 17 -7.65 6.95 9.32
C ASP A 17 -6.86 7.74 8.25
N LEU A 18 -7.41 8.84 7.74
CA LEU A 18 -6.82 9.68 6.70
C LEU A 18 -6.20 10.98 7.23
N LYS A 19 -6.11 11.14 8.56
CA LYS A 19 -5.52 12.32 9.19
C LYS A 19 -4.00 12.28 9.09
N ALA A 20 -3.44 13.14 8.24
CA ALA A 20 -2.00 13.22 8.01
C ALA A 20 -1.20 13.74 9.22
N GLU A 21 -1.88 14.37 10.18
CA GLU A 21 -1.31 14.85 11.43
C GLU A 21 -0.92 13.69 12.36
N ASP A 22 -1.66 12.58 12.28
CA ASP A 22 -1.46 11.40 13.13
C ASP A 22 -0.46 10.42 12.52
N LYS A 23 0.78 10.90 12.33
CA LYS A 23 1.87 10.16 11.66
C LYS A 23 2.31 8.89 12.38
N MET A 24 1.94 8.73 13.66
CA MET A 24 2.28 7.58 14.48
C MET A 24 1.21 6.49 14.48
N ASN A 25 0.07 6.72 13.83
CA ASN A 25 -1.03 5.76 13.79
C ASN A 25 -0.75 4.63 12.80
N TYR A 26 0.04 3.67 13.26
CA TYR A 26 0.37 2.49 12.48
C TYR A 26 -0.88 1.69 12.08
N ALA A 27 -1.87 1.57 12.98
CA ALA A 27 -3.11 0.84 12.71
C ALA A 27 -3.89 1.43 11.52
N ALA A 28 -3.96 2.76 11.43
CA ALA A 28 -4.55 3.43 10.27
C ALA A 28 -3.75 3.16 8.99
N ALA A 29 -2.41 3.22 9.06
CA ALA A 29 -1.54 2.95 7.94
C ALA A 29 -1.66 1.50 7.41
N GLU A 30 -1.65 0.52 8.31
CA GLU A 30 -1.86 -0.90 8.00
C GLU A 30 -3.22 -1.11 7.33
N LYS A 31 -4.28 -0.55 7.92
CA LYS A 31 -5.64 -0.66 7.41
C LYS A 31 -5.81 -0.04 6.02
N MET A 32 -5.20 1.11 5.75
CA MET A 32 -5.18 1.75 4.42
C MET A 32 -4.49 0.89 3.35
N CYS A 33 -3.55 0.03 3.76
CA CYS A 33 -2.82 -0.85 2.85
C CYS A 33 -3.47 -2.23 2.69
N SER A 34 -4.60 -2.46 3.34
CA SER A 34 -5.32 -3.74 3.31
C SER A 34 -5.74 -4.16 1.89
N PRO A 35 -5.83 -5.47 1.62
CA PRO A 35 -6.33 -5.99 0.35
C PRO A 35 -7.71 -5.45 -0.04
N GLU A 36 -8.60 -5.27 0.94
CA GLU A 36 -9.96 -4.78 0.75
C GLU A 36 -9.97 -3.34 0.25
N VAL A 37 -9.21 -2.46 0.90
CA VAL A 37 -9.06 -1.06 0.45
C VAL A 37 -8.44 -1.00 -0.94
N ARG A 38 -7.41 -1.82 -1.19
CA ARG A 38 -6.76 -1.87 -2.50
C ARG A 38 -7.71 -2.32 -3.61
N LYS A 39 -8.55 -3.32 -3.35
CA LYS A 39 -9.59 -3.76 -4.28
C LYS A 39 -10.58 -2.64 -4.58
N MET A 40 -11.06 -1.96 -3.53
CA MET A 40 -11.98 -0.82 -3.69
C MET A 40 -11.37 0.31 -4.51
N ILE A 41 -10.08 0.62 -4.32
CA ILE A 41 -9.37 1.62 -5.14
C ILE A 41 -9.30 1.18 -6.61
N ALA A 42 -8.96 -0.09 -6.86
CA ALA A 42 -8.85 -0.64 -8.22
C ALA A 42 -10.18 -0.62 -8.98
N ASP A 43 -11.28 -0.93 -8.30
CA ASP A 43 -12.60 -1.06 -8.93
C ASP A 43 -13.28 0.30 -9.17
N ASN A 44 -12.89 1.34 -8.43
CA ASN A 44 -13.67 2.59 -8.35
C ASN A 44 -12.89 3.88 -8.62
N ILE A 45 -11.55 3.84 -8.73
CA ILE A 45 -10.72 5.04 -8.91
C ILE A 45 -9.82 4.87 -10.14
N ASP A 46 -10.08 5.67 -11.16
CA ASP A 46 -9.23 5.75 -12.35
C ASP A 46 -7.83 6.29 -12.03
N ASN A 47 -6.84 5.91 -12.84
CA ASN A 47 -5.44 6.34 -12.70
C ASN A 47 -4.81 6.08 -11.31
N SER A 48 -5.30 5.07 -10.58
CA SER A 48 -4.86 4.74 -9.22
C SER A 48 -3.75 3.69 -9.13
N ALA A 49 -3.18 3.26 -10.27
CA ALA A 49 -2.21 2.17 -10.34
C ALA A 49 -0.98 2.37 -9.42
N GLY A 50 -0.47 3.60 -9.32
CA GLY A 50 0.64 3.93 -8.43
C GLY A 50 0.29 3.76 -6.94
N THR A 51 -0.91 4.20 -6.54
CA THR A 51 -1.42 4.04 -5.18
C THR A 51 -1.65 2.57 -4.84
N ILE A 52 -2.18 1.79 -5.78
CA ILE A 52 -2.37 0.34 -5.64
C ILE A 52 -1.03 -0.36 -5.44
N ALA A 53 -0.02 -0.01 -6.26
CA ALA A 53 1.31 -0.57 -6.16
C ALA A 53 1.95 -0.23 -4.81
N TYR A 54 1.88 1.03 -4.37
CA TYR A 54 2.40 1.47 -3.08
C TYR A 54 1.70 0.76 -1.91
N SER A 55 0.36 0.71 -1.90
CA SER A 55 -0.44 0.00 -0.90
C SER A 55 -0.05 -1.49 -0.82
N LYS A 56 0.15 -2.14 -1.96
CA LYS A 56 0.62 -3.54 -2.01
C LYS A 56 2.01 -3.71 -1.39
N LEU A 57 2.96 -2.82 -1.69
CA LEU A 57 4.31 -2.89 -1.13
C LEU A 57 4.30 -2.75 0.40
N MET A 58 3.55 -1.76 0.91
CA MET A 58 3.41 -1.53 2.35
C MET A 58 2.78 -2.71 3.07
N TYR A 59 1.78 -3.35 2.45
CA TYR A 59 1.18 -4.58 2.97
C TYR A 59 2.19 -5.73 3.01
N LEU A 60 2.86 -6.02 1.89
CA LEU A 60 3.79 -7.16 1.79
C LEU A 60 4.99 -7.02 2.73
N ILE A 61 5.55 -5.81 2.85
CA ILE A 61 6.67 -5.59 3.77
C ILE A 61 6.21 -5.75 5.23
N SER A 62 5.05 -5.20 5.60
CA SER A 62 4.50 -5.34 6.96
C SER A 62 4.22 -6.80 7.29
N ALA A 63 3.57 -7.54 6.39
CA ALA A 63 3.28 -8.96 6.57
C ALA A 63 4.57 -9.77 6.74
N ALA A 64 5.61 -9.52 5.93
CA ALA A 64 6.86 -10.26 6.02
C ALA A 64 7.56 -10.13 7.40
N PHE A 65 7.42 -8.99 8.07
CA PHE A 65 8.02 -8.76 9.39
C PHE A 65 7.10 -9.12 10.56
N LEU A 66 5.80 -8.80 10.46
CA LEU A 66 4.89 -8.82 11.60
C LEU A 66 3.94 -10.02 11.62
N ASP A 67 3.57 -10.55 10.46
CA ASP A 67 2.60 -11.64 10.38
C ASP A 67 3.28 -12.95 10.78
N LYS A 68 3.00 -13.44 11.98
CA LYS A 68 3.57 -14.68 12.54
C LYS A 68 3.09 -15.96 11.83
N THR A 69 2.03 -15.88 11.03
CA THR A 69 1.44 -17.03 10.34
C THR A 69 2.19 -17.39 9.05
N LEU A 70 2.94 -16.44 8.47
CA LEU A 70 3.72 -16.68 7.27
C LEU A 70 4.93 -17.57 7.52
N SER A 71 5.13 -18.53 6.61
CA SER A 71 6.33 -19.34 6.53
C SER A 71 7.57 -18.48 6.21
N ILE A 72 8.76 -19.00 6.52
CA ILE A 72 10.03 -18.32 6.22
C ILE A 72 10.15 -18.03 4.73
N VAL A 73 9.73 -18.97 3.87
CA VAL A 73 9.80 -18.84 2.41
C VAL A 73 8.92 -17.68 1.92
N GLU A 74 7.68 -17.58 2.42
CA GLU A 74 6.77 -16.50 2.06
C GLU A 74 7.28 -15.12 2.50
N ARG A 75 7.87 -15.04 3.69
CA ARG A 75 8.49 -13.79 4.18
C ARG A 75 9.62 -13.34 3.28
N VAL A 76 10.52 -14.26 2.92
CA VAL A 76 11.65 -13.99 2.03
C VAL A 76 11.12 -13.55 0.66
N TYR A 77 10.13 -14.24 0.12
CA TYR A 77 9.50 -13.88 -1.15
C TYR A 77 8.92 -12.45 -1.11
N ASN A 78 8.13 -12.12 -0.07
CA ASN A 78 7.51 -10.80 0.08
C ASN A 78 8.56 -9.68 0.14
N ILE A 79 9.64 -9.87 0.92
CA ILE A 79 10.74 -8.90 1.01
C ILE A 79 11.42 -8.73 -0.35
N TRP A 80 11.75 -9.82 -1.03
CA TRP A 80 12.40 -9.77 -2.34
C TRP A 80 11.52 -9.07 -3.37
N TYR A 81 10.23 -9.41 -3.45
CA TYR A 81 9.28 -8.73 -4.33
C TYR A 81 9.31 -7.21 -4.13
N CYS A 82 9.25 -6.76 -2.87
CA CYS A 82 9.30 -5.34 -2.54
C CYS A 82 10.63 -4.70 -2.99
N ILE A 83 11.76 -5.34 -2.70
CA ILE A 83 13.09 -4.84 -3.07
C ILE A 83 13.22 -4.70 -4.59
N PHE A 84 12.82 -5.72 -5.36
CA PHE A 84 12.90 -5.70 -6.82
C PHE A 84 12.08 -4.56 -7.41
N LEU A 85 10.83 -4.43 -6.99
CA LEU A 85 9.94 -3.38 -7.49
C LEU A 85 10.47 -1.98 -7.11
N LEU A 86 10.90 -1.77 -5.87
CA LEU A 86 11.48 -0.49 -5.42
C LEU A 86 12.77 -0.12 -6.17
N ARG A 87 13.59 -1.10 -6.56
CA ARG A 87 14.78 -0.86 -7.39
C ARG A 87 14.42 -0.36 -8.78
N ILE A 88 13.43 -0.99 -9.43
CA ILE A 88 12.93 -0.57 -10.74
C ILE A 88 12.32 0.83 -10.64
N TRP A 89 11.49 1.06 -9.62
CA TRP A 89 10.86 2.37 -9.39
C TRP A 89 11.91 3.46 -9.16
N LYS A 90 12.91 3.22 -8.31
CA LYS A 90 14.02 4.15 -8.08
C LYS A 90 14.77 4.48 -9.38
N LYS A 91 15.03 3.48 -10.22
CA LYS A 91 15.69 3.69 -11.50
C LYS A 91 14.83 4.58 -12.41
N TRP A 92 13.55 4.27 -12.54
CA TRP A 92 12.62 5.07 -13.36
C TRP A 92 12.54 6.53 -12.91
N ILE A 93 12.55 6.81 -11.60
CA ILE A 93 12.58 8.20 -11.09
C ILE A 93 13.85 8.91 -11.55
N LYS A 94 15.02 8.26 -11.37
CA LYS A 94 16.31 8.85 -11.78
C LYS A 94 16.40 9.09 -13.29
N ASP A 95 15.92 8.15 -14.08
CA ASP A 95 15.93 8.27 -15.54
C ASP A 95 15.05 9.44 -15.98
N LYS A 96 13.92 9.69 -15.31
CA LYS A 96 13.08 10.88 -15.53
C LYS A 96 13.78 12.18 -15.16
N ASP A 97 14.44 12.23 -14.01
CA ASP A 97 15.15 13.43 -13.53
C ASP A 97 16.33 13.79 -14.45
N SER A 98 16.93 12.80 -15.13
CA SER A 98 18.01 13.03 -16.10
C SER A 98 17.56 13.50 -17.50
N ILE A 99 16.25 13.54 -17.75
CA ILE A 99 15.65 13.97 -19.03
C ILE A 99 15.07 15.41 -18.93
N GLN A 100 15.20 16.06 -17.76
CA GLN A 100 14.93 17.49 -17.55
C GLN A 100 16.21 18.31 -17.63
#